data_AF-A0A538IC31-F1
#
_entry.id   AF-A0A538IC31-F1
#
_cell.length_a   1.000
_cell.length_b   1.000
_cell.length_c   1.000
_cell.angle_alpha   90.00
_cell.angle_beta   90.00
_cell.angle_gamma   90.00
#
_symmetry.space_group_name_H-M   'P 1'
#
loop_
_entity.id
_entity.type
_entity.pdbx_description
1 polymer ?
#
loop_
_entity_poly.entity_id
_entity_poly.type
_entity_poly.pdbx_seq_one_letter_code
_entity_poly.pdbx_strand_id
1 'polypeptide(L)'
;MLDHRDPSTVYASVKVGSHYEIARFRTKDGGVHWKRQWLTRDSSTDNVRPVVPRGLAKDAQDLLWMRGRYIFYTKFRTSIVGITSGR
;
A
#
# COMPACT_ATOMS: atom_id res chain seq x y z
N MET A 1 1.27 -5.68 3.90
CA MET A 1 2.45 -5.11 4.59
C MET A 1 1.99 -4.51 5.89
N LEU A 2 2.41 -5.10 7.02
CA LEU A 2 2.24 -4.49 8.34
C LEU A 2 3.26 -3.34 8.48
N ASP A 3 2.83 -2.16 8.93
CA ASP A 3 3.79 -1.09 9.23
C ASP A 3 4.60 -1.49 10.46
N HIS A 4 5.92 -1.55 10.29
CA HIS A 4 6.85 -1.98 11.33
C HIS A 4 7.04 -0.93 12.44
N ARG A 5 6.57 0.31 12.23
CA ARG A 5 6.63 1.41 13.22
C ARG A 5 5.34 1.52 14.01
N ASP A 6 4.24 1.05 13.44
CA ASP A 6 2.91 1.06 14.04
C ASP A 6 2.12 -0.17 13.57
N PRO A 7 2.12 -1.28 14.33
CA PRO A 7 1.43 -2.50 13.95
C PRO A 7 -0.11 -2.36 13.94
N SER A 8 -0.66 -1.22 14.37
CA SER A 8 -2.07 -0.93 14.19
C SER A 8 -2.43 -0.56 12.73
N THR A 9 -1.43 -0.35 11.87
CA THR A 9 -1.60 0.02 10.46
C THR A 9 -1.11 -1.09 9.51
N VAL A 10 -1.97 -1.48 8.56
CA VAL A 10 -1.65 -2.43 7.48
C VAL A 10 -1.92 -1.80 6.12
N TYR A 11 -1.02 -1.99 5.18
CA TYR A 11 -1.20 -1.64 3.77
C TYR A 11 -1.37 -2.92 2.95
N ALA A 12 -2.42 -3.00 2.16
CA ALA A 12 -2.73 -4.18 1.35
C ALA A 12 -3.06 -3.79 -0.09
N SER A 13 -2.67 -4.67 -1.01
CA SER A 13 -3.17 -4.66 -2.38
C SER A 13 -4.42 -5.54 -2.42
N VAL A 14 -5.54 -4.97 -2.84
CA VAL A 14 -6.87 -5.60 -2.81
C VAL A 14 -7.43 -5.57 -4.22
N LYS A 15 -7.90 -6.72 -4.72
CA LYS A 15 -8.55 -6.79 -6.03
C LYS A 15 -9.91 -6.08 -5.99
N VAL A 16 -10.10 -5.10 -6.88
CA VAL A 16 -11.34 -4.34 -7.06
C VAL A 16 -11.68 -4.34 -8.56
N GLY A 17 -12.72 -5.08 -8.94
CA GLY A 17 -13.02 -5.33 -10.35
C GLY A 17 -11.85 -6.00 -11.07
N SER A 18 -11.37 -5.37 -12.14
CA SER A 18 -10.30 -5.88 -13.00
C SER A 18 -8.89 -5.56 -12.50
N HIS A 19 -8.75 -4.66 -11.51
CA HIS A 19 -7.44 -4.15 -11.09
C HIS A 19 -7.20 -4.32 -9.59
N TYR A 20 -5.93 -4.26 -9.20
CA TYR A 20 -5.55 -4.20 -7.80
C TYR A 20 -5.40 -2.75 -7.32
N GLU A 21 -5.89 -2.48 -6.11
CA GLU A 21 -5.86 -1.17 -5.47
C GLU A 21 -5.17 -1.23 -4.11
N ILE A 22 -4.54 -0.12 -3.69
CA ILE A 22 -3.93 -0.01 -2.38
C ILE A 22 -4.97 0.49 -1.37
N ALA A 23 -5.11 -0.27 -0.29
CA ALA A 23 -5.88 0.11 0.89
C ALA A 23 -5.00 0.17 2.14
N ARG A 24 -5.25 1.19 2.96
CA ARG A 24 -4.77 1.28 4.34
C ARG A 24 -5.86 0.78 5.28
N PHE A 25 -5.52 -0.16 6.14
CA PHE A 25 -6.36 -0.67 7.21
C PHE A 25 -5.78 -0.21 8.54
N ARG A 26 -6.65 0.27 9.43
CA ARG A 26 -6.28 0.61 10.81
C ARG A 26 -7.16 -0.11 11.80
N THR A 27 -6.55 -0.65 12.83
CA THR A 27 -7.24 -1.23 13.98
C THR A 27 -7.06 -0.34 15.22
N LYS A 28 -8.00 -0.42 16.16
CA LYS A 28 -7.87 0.17 17.50
C LYS A 28 -7.89 -0.89 18.61
N ASP A 29 -8.04 -2.15 18.25
CA ASP A 29 -8.36 -3.26 19.16
C ASP A 29 -7.55 -4.52 18.83
N GLY A 30 -6.26 -4.33 18.51
CA GLY A 30 -5.34 -5.45 18.31
C GLY A 30 -5.64 -6.29 17.06
N GLY A 31 -6.41 -5.76 16.12
CA GLY A 31 -6.73 -6.42 14.86
C GLY A 31 -8.05 -7.20 14.86
N VAL A 32 -8.89 -7.04 15.90
CA VAL A 32 -10.24 -7.61 15.92
C VAL A 32 -11.12 -6.91 14.88
N HIS A 33 -11.06 -5.57 14.82
CA HIS A 33 -11.76 -4.77 13.82
C HIS A 33 -10.78 -3.89 13.03
N TRP A 34 -11.12 -3.69 11.76
CA TRP A 34 -10.31 -2.91 10.82
C TRP A 34 -11.15 -1.86 10.09
N LYS A 35 -10.73 -0.60 10.17
CA LYS A 35 -11.24 0.48 9.33
C LYS A 35 -10.39 0.58 8.06
N ARG A 36 -11.02 0.43 6.91
CA ARG A 36 -10.38 0.56 5.60
C ARG A 36 -10.47 1.99 5.06
N GLN A 37 -9.36 2.47 4.49
CA GLN A 37 -9.28 3.66 3.66
C GLN A 37 -8.58 3.29 2.35
N TRP A 38 -9.16 3.68 1.21
CA TRP A 38 -8.53 3.50 -0.09
C TRP A 38 -7.49 4.59 -0.33
N LEU A 39 -6.29 4.20 -0.78
CA LEU A 39 -5.23 5.12 -1.20
C LEU A 39 -5.18 5.25 -2.72
N THR A 40 -5.64 4.21 -3.43
CA THR A 40 -5.93 4.25 -4.86
C THR A 40 -7.33 3.66 -5.08
N ARG A 41 -8.00 4.09 -6.15
CA ARG A 41 -9.30 3.56 -6.58
C ARG A 41 -9.50 3.88 -8.06
N ASP A 42 -10.32 3.09 -8.74
CA ASP A 42 -10.74 3.29 -10.13
C ASP A 42 -9.53 3.42 -11.08
N SER A 43 -8.46 2.68 -10.76
CA SER A 43 -7.22 2.68 -11.52
C SER A 43 -7.39 1.94 -12.85
N SER A 44 -6.67 2.39 -13.88
CA SER A 44 -6.57 1.70 -15.17
C SER A 44 -5.45 0.64 -15.23
N THR A 45 -4.70 0.47 -14.14
CA THR A 45 -3.60 -0.49 -13.99
C THR A 45 -3.51 -0.99 -12.56
N ASP A 46 -2.82 -2.11 -12.35
CA ASP A 46 -2.67 -2.68 -11.01
C ASP A 46 -1.76 -1.84 -10.12
N ASN A 47 -2.12 -1.78 -8.84
CA ASN A 47 -1.31 -1.27 -7.75
C ASN A 47 -1.04 -2.41 -6.76
N VAL A 48 0.21 -2.88 -6.71
CA VAL A 48 0.60 -4.09 -5.98
C VAL A 48 1.84 -3.88 -5.14
N ARG A 49 2.09 -4.82 -4.22
CA ARG A 49 3.31 -4.89 -3.41
C ARG A 49 3.59 -3.58 -2.63
N PRO A 50 2.66 -3.10 -1.78
CA PRO A 50 2.94 -1.96 -0.92
C PRO A 50 4.08 -2.28 0.05
N VAL A 51 4.99 -1.33 0.23
CA VAL A 51 6.13 -1.39 1.15
C VAL A 51 6.23 -0.07 1.91
N VAL A 52 6.38 -0.18 3.23
CA VAL A 52 6.76 0.96 4.08
C VAL A 52 8.28 0.93 4.20
N PRO A 53 9.02 1.92 3.65
CA PRO A 53 10.48 1.95 3.76
C PRO A 53 10.93 2.05 5.22
N ARG A 54 12.08 1.45 5.51
CA ARG A 54 12.72 1.53 6.83
C ARG A 54 13.68 2.72 6.86
N GLY A 55 14.00 3.21 8.06
CA GLY A 55 15.00 4.28 8.24
C GLY A 55 14.49 5.68 7.92
N LEU A 56 13.17 5.86 7.78
CA LEU A 56 12.55 7.17 7.62
C LEU A 56 12.43 7.89 8.96
N ALA A 57 12.33 9.22 8.93
CA ALA A 57 11.99 10.01 10.11
C ALA A 57 10.66 9.53 10.72
N LYS A 58 10.51 9.70 12.03
CA LYS A 58 9.37 9.13 12.80
C LYS A 58 8.01 9.63 12.31
N ASP A 59 7.98 10.82 11.74
CA ASP A 59 6.84 11.55 11.19
C ASP A 59 6.67 11.40 9.67
N ALA A 60 7.65 10.84 8.96
CA ALA A 60 7.55 10.60 7.53
C ALA A 60 6.57 9.44 7.25
N GLN A 61 5.41 9.74 6.67
CA GLN A 61 4.58 8.73 6.03
C GLN A 61 5.02 8.58 4.59
N ASP A 62 5.87 7.57 4.33
CA ASP A 62 6.14 7.13 2.98
C ASP A 62 5.62 5.72 2.75
N LEU A 63 4.89 5.55 1.65
CA LEU A 63 4.46 4.26 1.15
C LEU A 63 4.88 4.16 -0.30
N LEU A 64 5.63 3.12 -0.64
CA LEU A 64 6.00 2.80 -2.02
C LEU A 64 5.22 1.59 -2.49
N TRP A 65 4.88 1.54 -3.78
CA TRP A 65 4.28 0.36 -4.40
C TRP A 65 4.59 0.29 -5.89
N MET A 66 4.31 -0.87 -6.48
CA MET A 66 4.44 -1.08 -7.92
C MET A 66 3.11 -0.73 -8.61
N ARG A 67 3.14 0.17 -9.59
CA ARG A 67 1.98 0.52 -10.42
C ARG A 67 2.21 0.15 -11.88
N GLY A 68 1.31 -0.61 -12.48
CA GLY A 68 1.37 -0.98 -13.91
C GLY A 68 0.86 -2.40 -14.17
N ARG A 69 1.36 -3.03 -15.24
CA ARG A 69 0.96 -4.41 -15.58
C ARG A 69 1.80 -5.40 -14.78
N TYR A 70 1.16 -6.17 -13.89
CA TYR A 70 1.84 -7.15 -13.04
C TYR A 70 1.22 -8.54 -13.23
N ILE A 71 1.92 -9.44 -13.94
CA ILE A 71 1.43 -10.82 -14.16
C ILE A 71 2.01 -11.75 -13.10
N PHE A 72 3.34 -11.71 -12.92
CA PHE A 72 4.07 -12.48 -11.92
C PHE A 72 5.31 -11.70 -11.46
N TYR A 73 5.98 -12.18 -10.40
CA TYR A 73 7.13 -11.52 -9.79
C TYR A 73 8.36 -11.37 -10.72
N THR A 74 8.46 -12.15 -11.79
CA THR A 74 9.49 -12.04 -12.85
C THR A 74 8.96 -11.45 -14.15
N LYS A 75 7.64 -11.23 -14.27
CA LYS A 75 6.97 -10.74 -15.49
C LYS A 75 6.06 -9.57 -15.16
N PHE A 76 6.65 -8.39 -15.14
CA PHE A 76 5.97 -7.14 -14.83
C PHE A 76 6.51 -5.98 -15.66
N ARG A 77 5.65 -4.98 -15.91
CA ARG A 77 6.02 -3.68 -16.46
C ARG A 77 5.38 -2.62 -15.58
N THR A 78 6.09 -2.20 -14.55
CA THR A 78 5.59 -1.34 -13.49
C THR A 78 6.58 -0.20 -13.21
N SER A 79 6.05 0.93 -12.78
CA SER A 79 6.83 1.97 -12.10
C SER A 79 6.77 1.77 -10.59
N ILE A 80 7.80 2.20 -9.87
CA ILE A 80 7.69 2.44 -8.43
C ILE A 80 7.09 3.83 -8.25
N VAL A 81 6.02 3.90 -7.48
CA VAL A 81 5.35 5.15 -7.13
C VAL A 81 5.14 5.20 -5.62
N GLY A 82 4.87 6.38 -5.08
CA GLY A 82 4.67 6.53 -3.65
C GLY A 82 3.86 7.74 -3.26
N ILE A 83 3.37 7.71 -2.02
CA ILE A 83 2.92 8.88 -1.29
C ILE A 83 4.08 9.22 -0.37
N THR A 84 4.59 10.44 -0.48
CA THR A 84 5.59 10.97 0.44
C THR A 84 4.97 12.07 1.28
N SER A 85 5.33 12.12 2.55
CA SER A 85 5.06 13.31 3.35
C SER A 85 6.02 14.39 2.86
N GLY A 86 5.54 15.29 2.01
CA GLY A 86 6.35 16.38 1.48
C GLY A 86 6.96 17.21 2.62
N ARG A 87 8.23 17.61 2.43
CA ARG A 87 8.70 18.87 3.00
C ARG A 87 8.10 20.02 2.21
#